data_AF-A0AAE1F470-F1
#
_entry.id   AF-A0AAE1F470-F1
#
_cell.length_a   1.000
_cell.length_b   1.000
_cell.length_c   1.000
_cell.angle_alpha   90.00
_cell.angle_beta   90.00
_cell.angle_gamma   90.00
#
_symmetry.space_group_name_H-M   'P 1'
#
loop_
_entity.id
_entity.type
_entity.pdbx_description
1 polymer ?
#
loop_
_entity_poly.entity_id
_entity_poly.type
_entity_poly.pdbx_seq_one_letter_code
_entity_poly.pdbx_strand_id
1 'polypeptide(L)'
;MMLLLRLTFLALLSSQALAYSPDDFIHSLGATMWGYWGLTDACANGSYAYGFEISVEEEQGALDDDTSLNAIKLFCHTPDGMHTGEVTSSTFNRGSWTGAHICSSLITGYDIKVQPEERALDNTAANALRMYCDGGDYLEAPGNKWGDWLGPSHCRTGMAVCGLMTRVDEDQGTFGDDTALNDVRFLCCDLPAKE
;
A
#
# COMPACT_ATOMS: atom_id res chain seq x y z
N MET A 1 -11.00 -13.22 -64.60
CA MET A 1 -10.47 -13.81 -63.35
C MET A 1 -10.25 -12.67 -62.36
N MET A 2 -11.29 -12.29 -61.60
CA MET A 2 -11.21 -11.21 -60.61
C MET A 2 -10.72 -11.79 -59.28
N LEU A 3 -9.53 -11.38 -58.86
CA LEU A 3 -8.91 -11.77 -57.61
C LEU A 3 -9.55 -10.94 -56.49
N LEU A 4 -10.42 -11.55 -55.67
CA LEU A 4 -10.92 -10.93 -54.44
C LEU A 4 -9.81 -10.93 -53.38
N LEU A 5 -9.25 -9.75 -53.10
CA LEU A 5 -8.30 -9.54 -52.02
C LEU A 5 -9.06 -9.61 -50.68
N ARG A 6 -8.88 -10.68 -49.90
CA ARG A 6 -9.41 -10.76 -48.53
C ARG A 6 -8.51 -9.92 -47.61
N LEU A 7 -8.95 -8.73 -47.24
CA LEU A 7 -8.33 -7.98 -46.14
C LEU A 7 -8.66 -8.68 -44.82
N THR A 8 -7.66 -9.30 -44.20
CA THR A 8 -7.73 -9.72 -42.79
C THR A 8 -7.44 -8.51 -41.90
N PHE A 9 -8.47 -7.99 -41.23
CA PHE A 9 -8.30 -7.00 -40.17
C PHE A 9 -7.66 -7.69 -38.95
N LEU A 10 -6.39 -7.39 -38.65
CA LEU A 10 -5.82 -7.66 -37.34
C LEU A 10 -6.42 -6.65 -36.35
N ALA A 11 -7.24 -7.11 -35.42
CA ALA A 11 -7.66 -6.31 -34.29
C ALA A 11 -6.45 -6.10 -33.36
N LEU A 12 -5.94 -4.87 -33.29
CA LEU A 12 -5.01 -4.45 -32.24
C LEU A 12 -5.78 -4.40 -30.91
N LEU A 13 -5.54 -5.36 -30.02
CA LEU A 13 -5.95 -5.27 -28.63
C LEU A 13 -5.16 -4.13 -27.99
N SER A 14 -5.78 -2.97 -27.82
CA SER A 14 -5.20 -1.92 -26.99
C SER A 14 -5.22 -2.38 -25.54
N SER A 15 -4.05 -2.59 -24.94
CA SER A 15 -3.95 -2.66 -23.48
C SER A 15 -4.39 -1.31 -22.94
N GLN A 16 -5.63 -1.22 -22.47
CA GLN A 16 -6.04 -0.08 -21.67
C GLN A 16 -5.28 -0.18 -20.35
N ALA A 17 -4.45 0.81 -20.06
CA ALA A 17 -3.90 0.95 -18.72
C ALA A 17 -5.07 1.11 -17.75
N LEU A 18 -5.09 0.28 -16.70
CA LEU A 18 -6.12 0.36 -15.68
C LEU A 18 -5.97 1.71 -14.97
N ALA A 19 -7.00 2.57 -15.07
CA ALA A 19 -7.01 3.89 -14.47
C ALA A 19 -8.01 3.90 -13.31
N TYR A 20 -7.55 4.33 -12.14
CA TYR A 20 -8.37 4.46 -10.93
C TYR A 20 -8.75 5.92 -10.69
N SER A 21 -9.94 6.16 -10.13
CA SER A 21 -10.32 7.52 -9.73
C SER A 21 -9.49 7.96 -8.53
N PRO A 22 -8.96 9.20 -8.50
CA PRO A 22 -8.33 9.74 -7.30
C PRO A 22 -9.23 9.69 -6.06
N ASP A 23 -10.55 9.80 -6.24
CA ASP A 23 -11.55 9.78 -5.18
C ASP A 23 -11.77 8.38 -4.57
N ASP A 24 -11.17 7.34 -5.16
CA ASP A 24 -11.22 5.97 -4.64
C ASP A 24 -10.03 5.67 -3.73
N PHE A 25 -9.11 6.62 -3.54
CA PHE A 25 -7.98 6.45 -2.63
C PHE A 25 -8.23 7.11 -1.28
N ILE A 26 -8.07 6.32 -0.22
CA ILE A 26 -7.93 6.84 1.13
C ILE A 26 -6.47 7.23 1.38
N HIS A 27 -6.26 8.39 1.97
CA HIS A 27 -4.96 8.95 2.27
C HIS A 27 -4.98 9.67 3.63
N SER A 28 -3.80 9.87 4.22
CA SER A 28 -3.60 10.62 5.45
C SER A 28 -3.02 11.99 5.13
N LEU A 29 -3.33 13.00 5.94
CA LEU A 29 -2.72 14.32 5.86
C LEU A 29 -1.59 14.41 6.89
N GLY A 30 -0.44 14.97 6.49
CA GLY A 30 0.70 15.16 7.39
C GLY A 30 1.84 14.15 7.20
N ALA A 31 1.72 13.19 6.28
CA ALA A 31 2.85 12.41 5.82
C ALA A 31 3.79 13.27 4.97
N THR A 32 5.07 12.89 4.94
CA THR A 32 6.11 13.65 4.24
C THR A 32 5.91 13.63 2.72
N MET A 33 6.30 14.73 2.07
CA MET A 33 6.17 14.90 0.62
C MET A 33 7.40 14.44 -0.18
N TRP A 34 8.26 13.61 0.40
CA TRP A 34 9.53 13.20 -0.21
C TRP A 34 9.37 11.88 -0.99
N GLY A 35 10.24 11.66 -1.98
CA GLY A 35 10.18 10.51 -2.88
C GLY A 35 9.07 10.55 -3.94
N TYR A 36 8.90 9.44 -4.65
CA TYR A 36 8.01 9.29 -5.80
C TYR A 36 6.93 8.24 -5.53
N TRP A 37 5.73 8.49 -6.06
CA TRP A 37 4.66 7.52 -6.04
C TRP A 37 4.95 6.38 -7.01
N GLY A 38 4.88 5.15 -6.51
CA GLY A 38 4.87 3.94 -7.32
C GLY A 38 3.61 3.80 -8.16
N LEU A 39 3.61 2.77 -9.01
CA LEU A 39 2.37 2.34 -9.67
C LEU A 39 1.41 1.75 -8.63
N THR A 40 0.13 1.98 -8.83
CA THR A 40 -0.91 1.28 -8.06
C THR A 40 -0.84 -0.21 -8.36
N ASP A 41 -0.71 -1.01 -7.30
CA ASP A 41 -0.80 -2.46 -7.37
C ASP A 41 -2.08 -2.91 -6.66
N ALA A 42 -2.88 -3.71 -7.33
CA ALA A 42 -4.25 -3.99 -6.92
C ALA A 42 -4.55 -5.47 -6.93
N CYS A 43 -5.37 -5.90 -5.97
CA CYS A 43 -5.93 -7.24 -5.91
C CYS A 43 -6.64 -7.57 -7.24
N ALA A 44 -6.72 -8.86 -7.56
CA ALA A 44 -7.51 -9.33 -8.69
C ALA A 44 -8.96 -8.82 -8.61
N ASN A 45 -9.61 -8.60 -9.76
CA ASN A 45 -10.97 -8.08 -9.78
C ASN A 45 -11.93 -8.93 -8.94
N GLY A 46 -12.69 -8.30 -8.04
CA GLY A 46 -13.56 -8.98 -7.08
C GLY A 46 -12.83 -9.56 -5.86
N SER A 47 -11.59 -9.17 -5.62
CA SER A 47 -10.80 -9.53 -4.45
C SER A 47 -10.40 -8.29 -3.64
N TYR A 48 -10.21 -8.48 -2.34
CA TYR A 48 -10.03 -7.40 -1.37
C TYR A 48 -8.94 -7.79 -0.36
N ALA A 49 -8.30 -6.78 0.20
CA ALA A 49 -7.29 -6.97 1.22
C ALA A 49 -7.93 -7.43 2.53
N TYR A 50 -7.37 -8.49 3.11
CA TYR A 50 -7.79 -9.04 4.41
C TYR A 50 -6.63 -9.13 5.41
N GLY A 51 -5.42 -8.87 4.94
CA GLY A 51 -4.24 -8.85 5.77
C GLY A 51 -3.16 -8.01 5.13
N PHE A 52 -2.12 -7.75 5.91
CA PHE A 52 -0.97 -7.00 5.47
C PHE A 52 0.30 -7.43 6.19
N GLU A 53 1.43 -7.00 5.66
CA GLU A 53 2.76 -7.20 6.25
C GLU A 53 3.62 -5.98 5.90
N ILE A 54 4.52 -5.60 6.81
CA ILE A 54 5.48 -4.52 6.56
C ILE A 54 6.90 -5.08 6.50
N SER A 55 7.75 -4.40 5.73
CA SER A 55 9.20 -4.61 5.73
C SER A 55 9.89 -3.48 6.47
N VAL A 56 10.84 -3.81 7.33
CA VAL A 56 11.69 -2.87 8.10
C VAL A 56 13.13 -3.40 8.08
N GLU A 57 14.16 -2.56 8.24
CA GLU A 57 15.53 -3.10 8.37
C GLU A 57 15.73 -3.79 9.72
N GLU A 58 16.51 -4.87 9.73
CA GLU A 58 16.85 -5.57 10.97
C GLU A 58 17.76 -4.70 11.86
N GLU A 59 17.43 -4.65 13.16
CA GLU A 59 18.16 -3.92 14.19
C GLU A 59 19.67 -4.23 14.13
N GLN A 60 20.50 -3.27 13.71
CA GLN A 60 21.96 -3.43 13.60
C GLN A 60 22.70 -3.28 14.94
N GLY A 61 21.98 -3.18 16.06
CA GLY A 61 22.51 -3.20 17.42
C GLY A 61 22.07 -2.02 18.27
N ALA A 62 22.50 -2.02 19.54
CA ALA A 62 21.99 -1.17 20.63
C ALA A 62 22.25 0.36 20.50
N LEU A 63 22.80 0.83 19.38
CA LEU A 63 23.15 2.22 19.12
C LEU A 63 22.56 2.78 17.81
N ASP A 64 21.89 1.93 17.01
CA ASP A 64 21.29 2.36 15.74
C ASP A 64 19.80 2.67 15.91
N ASP A 65 19.35 3.69 15.20
CA ASP A 65 17.95 4.10 15.17
C ASP A 65 17.09 2.98 14.57
N ASP A 66 16.06 2.58 15.33
CA ASP A 66 15.04 1.63 14.91
C ASP A 66 14.49 2.06 13.52
N THR A 67 14.71 1.25 12.48
CA THR A 67 14.51 1.70 11.09
C THR A 67 13.04 1.84 10.71
N SER A 68 12.79 2.79 9.80
CA SER A 68 11.49 3.11 9.24
C SER A 68 10.98 2.01 8.29
N LEU A 69 9.71 2.08 7.89
CA LEU A 69 9.09 1.13 6.95
C LEU A 69 9.74 1.23 5.57
N ASN A 70 9.99 0.10 4.91
CA ASN A 70 10.59 0.04 3.58
C ASN A 70 9.63 -0.50 2.51
N ALA A 71 8.64 -1.29 2.91
CA ALA A 71 7.62 -1.80 2.02
C ALA A 71 6.34 -2.15 2.80
N ILE A 72 5.22 -2.17 2.08
CA ILE A 72 3.95 -2.70 2.55
C ILE A 72 3.52 -3.78 1.57
N LYS A 73 2.99 -4.88 2.08
CA LYS A 73 2.35 -5.94 1.32
C LYS A 73 0.91 -6.10 1.79
N LEU A 74 -0.03 -6.26 0.86
CA LEU A 74 -1.40 -6.69 1.15
C LEU A 74 -1.58 -8.15 0.74
N PHE A 75 -2.33 -8.90 1.54
CA PHE A 75 -2.85 -10.21 1.18
C PHE A 75 -4.30 -10.06 0.72
N CYS A 76 -4.62 -10.61 -0.46
CA CYS A 76 -5.92 -10.46 -1.09
C CYS A 76 -6.72 -11.77 -1.07
N HIS A 77 -8.03 -11.69 -0.85
CA HIS A 77 -8.96 -12.80 -1.06
C HIS A 77 -10.30 -12.34 -1.64
N THR A 78 -11.00 -13.26 -2.31
CA THR A 78 -12.41 -13.07 -2.73
C THR A 78 -13.36 -13.08 -1.53
N PRO A 79 -14.60 -12.57 -1.64
CA PRO A 79 -15.57 -12.52 -0.52
C PRO A 79 -15.88 -13.86 0.16
N ASP A 80 -15.71 -14.99 -0.54
CA ASP A 80 -15.84 -16.35 0.00
C ASP A 80 -14.58 -16.85 0.73
N GLY A 81 -13.54 -16.00 0.85
CA GLY A 81 -12.32 -16.26 1.61
C GLY A 81 -11.22 -16.96 0.82
N MET A 82 -11.34 -17.11 -0.51
CA MET A 82 -10.29 -17.73 -1.33
C MET A 82 -9.16 -16.73 -1.60
N HIS A 83 -7.95 -17.06 -1.13
CA HIS A 83 -6.75 -16.25 -1.37
C HIS A 83 -6.45 -16.10 -2.87
N THR A 84 -6.21 -14.87 -3.32
CA THR A 84 -5.98 -14.55 -4.74
C THR A 84 -4.59 -14.00 -5.04
N GLY A 85 -3.75 -13.78 -4.01
CA GLY A 85 -2.39 -13.28 -4.18
C GLY A 85 -2.02 -12.15 -3.24
N GLU A 86 -0.88 -11.53 -3.55
CA GLU A 86 -0.23 -10.48 -2.77
C GLU A 86 0.09 -9.29 -3.68
N VAL A 87 0.02 -8.07 -3.13
CA VAL A 87 0.37 -6.81 -3.85
C VAL A 87 1.19 -5.89 -2.96
N THR A 88 2.13 -5.14 -3.53
CA THR A 88 3.10 -4.32 -2.75
C THR A 88 3.28 -2.88 -3.20
N SER A 89 2.97 -2.55 -4.47
CA SER A 89 3.42 -1.30 -5.11
C SER A 89 4.97 -1.17 -5.08
N SER A 90 5.50 0.04 -5.10
CA SER A 90 6.94 0.31 -4.99
C SER A 90 7.48 -0.12 -3.62
N THR A 91 8.67 -0.71 -3.61
CA THR A 91 9.34 -1.20 -2.40
C THR A 91 10.78 -0.69 -2.38
N PHE A 92 11.32 -0.49 -1.17
CA PHE A 92 12.75 -0.31 -0.97
C PHE A 92 13.38 -1.68 -0.60
N ASN A 93 14.41 -2.10 -1.34
CA ASN A 93 14.95 -3.47 -1.30
C ASN A 93 15.85 -3.79 -0.09
N ARG A 94 15.93 -2.91 0.90
CA ARG A 94 16.71 -3.13 2.12
C ARG A 94 15.75 -3.26 3.29
N GLY A 95 15.46 -4.48 3.73
CA GLY A 95 14.51 -4.75 4.81
C GLY A 95 14.05 -6.21 4.84
N SER A 96 13.58 -6.65 6.00
CA SER A 96 13.01 -7.96 6.25
C SER A 96 11.52 -7.85 6.54
N TRP A 97 10.74 -8.74 5.94
CA TRP A 97 9.31 -8.86 6.20
C TRP A 97 9.06 -9.36 7.64
N THR A 98 8.13 -8.72 8.33
CA THR A 98 7.96 -8.84 9.80
C THR A 98 6.92 -9.88 10.25
N GLY A 99 6.23 -10.53 9.31
CA GLY A 99 5.15 -11.45 9.58
C GLY A 99 3.77 -10.87 9.25
N ALA A 100 2.87 -11.73 8.77
CA ALA A 100 1.54 -11.33 8.34
C ALA A 100 0.61 -10.96 9.52
N HIS A 101 -0.08 -9.84 9.38
CA HIS A 101 -1.19 -9.40 10.23
C HIS A 101 -2.51 -9.61 9.48
N ILE A 102 -3.36 -10.50 9.98
CA ILE A 102 -4.56 -10.98 9.27
C ILE A 102 -5.84 -10.59 10.02
N CYS A 103 -6.72 -9.84 9.36
CA CYS A 103 -8.08 -9.60 9.84
C CYS A 103 -8.92 -10.87 9.69
N SER A 104 -9.89 -11.07 10.59
CA SER A 104 -10.95 -12.09 10.40
C SER A 104 -11.96 -11.70 9.31
N SER A 105 -11.90 -10.45 8.85
CA SER A 105 -12.73 -9.83 7.81
C SER A 105 -11.85 -9.03 6.84
N LEU A 106 -12.45 -8.15 6.03
CA LEU A 106 -11.75 -7.28 5.10
C LEU A 106 -11.18 -6.03 5.77
N ILE A 107 -10.13 -5.46 5.19
CA ILE A 107 -9.56 -4.18 5.61
C ILE A 107 -10.40 -3.03 5.03
N THR A 108 -10.80 -2.08 5.87
CA THR A 108 -11.68 -0.95 5.51
C THR A 108 -11.08 0.41 5.80
N GLY A 109 -9.87 0.46 6.37
CA GLY A 109 -9.19 1.71 6.64
C GLY A 109 -7.78 1.49 7.14
N TYR A 110 -7.07 2.59 7.35
CA TYR A 110 -5.74 2.58 7.90
C TYR A 110 -5.44 3.82 8.73
N ASP A 111 -4.34 3.77 9.47
CA ASP A 111 -3.66 4.91 10.08
C ASP A 111 -2.16 4.69 9.89
N ILE A 112 -1.40 5.77 9.76
CA ILE A 112 0.05 5.72 9.58
C ILE A 112 0.72 6.57 10.65
N LYS A 113 1.84 6.06 11.18
CA LYS A 113 2.63 6.76 12.19
C LYS A 113 3.83 7.41 11.54
N VAL A 114 3.98 8.72 11.70
CA VAL A 114 5.10 9.50 11.15
C VAL A 114 5.60 10.50 12.18
N GLN A 115 6.82 11.02 12.03
CA GLN A 115 7.29 12.09 12.91
C GLN A 115 6.77 13.46 12.42
N PRO A 116 6.17 14.29 13.30
CA PRO A 116 5.65 15.60 12.89
C PRO A 116 6.76 16.58 12.46
N GLU A 117 6.50 17.32 11.38
CA GLU A 117 7.38 18.33 10.77
C GLU A 117 7.90 19.39 11.77
N GLU A 118 7.12 19.75 12.79
CA GLU A 118 7.50 20.78 13.78
C GLU A 118 8.55 20.33 14.80
N ARG A 119 8.80 19.02 14.93
CA ARG A 119 9.66 18.44 15.98
C ARG A 119 10.95 17.83 15.48
N ALA A 120 11.13 17.72 14.17
CA ALA A 120 12.30 17.11 13.56
C ALA A 120 12.89 18.04 12.49
N LEU A 121 14.21 18.17 12.48
CA LEU A 121 14.95 18.87 11.43
C LEU A 121 14.95 18.09 10.10
N ASP A 122 14.48 16.84 10.15
CA ASP A 122 14.36 15.88 9.06
C ASP A 122 12.95 15.27 9.11
N ASN A 123 12.24 15.26 8.00
CA ASN A 123 10.90 14.68 7.94
C ASN A 123 11.04 13.17 7.81
N THR A 124 10.92 12.44 8.91
CA THR A 124 11.19 11.00 8.89
C THR A 124 10.12 10.23 8.12
N ALA A 125 10.55 9.13 7.50
CA ALA A 125 9.70 8.13 6.88
C ALA A 125 8.61 7.56 7.81
N ALA A 126 7.72 6.76 7.25
CA ALA A 126 6.67 6.05 7.99
C ALA A 126 7.27 5.05 8.97
N ASN A 127 6.75 5.04 10.19
CA ASN A 127 7.33 4.31 11.32
C ASN A 127 6.45 3.15 11.81
N ALA A 128 5.15 3.17 11.51
CA ALA A 128 4.25 2.05 11.77
C ALA A 128 3.01 2.16 10.89
N LEU A 129 2.32 1.03 10.72
CA LEU A 129 1.06 0.97 10.00
C LEU A 129 0.00 0.29 10.86
N ARG A 130 -1.18 0.90 10.93
CA ARG A 130 -2.38 0.30 11.52
C ARG A 130 -3.41 0.10 10.43
N MET A 131 -4.02 -1.08 10.38
CA MET A 131 -5.11 -1.40 9.45
C MET A 131 -6.37 -1.71 10.24
N TYR A 132 -7.49 -1.11 9.84
CA TYR A 132 -8.80 -1.31 10.45
C TYR A 132 -9.56 -2.40 9.71
N CYS A 133 -10.02 -3.40 10.45
CA CYS A 133 -10.84 -4.49 9.94
C CYS A 133 -12.32 -4.08 9.95
N ASP A 134 -13.09 -4.55 8.98
CA ASP A 134 -14.55 -4.52 9.07
C ASP A 134 -15.01 -5.23 10.36
N GLY A 135 -15.91 -4.60 11.10
CA GLY A 135 -16.30 -5.02 12.46
C GLY A 135 -15.67 -4.22 13.60
N GLY A 136 -14.68 -3.36 13.32
CA GLY A 136 -14.21 -2.32 14.25
C GLY A 136 -12.93 -2.63 15.01
N ASP A 137 -12.36 -3.83 14.86
CA ASP A 137 -11.02 -4.15 15.36
C ASP A 137 -9.94 -3.55 14.45
N TYR A 138 -8.72 -3.41 14.97
CA TYR A 138 -7.55 -3.02 14.18
C TYR A 138 -6.35 -3.90 14.47
N LEU A 139 -5.44 -3.94 13.51
CA LEU A 139 -4.16 -4.62 13.61
C LEU A 139 -3.05 -3.60 13.42
N GLU A 140 -2.03 -3.67 14.27
CA GLU A 140 -0.87 -2.78 14.23
C GLU A 140 0.37 -3.58 13.87
N ALA A 141 1.07 -3.15 12.81
CA ALA A 141 2.40 -3.63 12.48
C ALA A 141 3.42 -2.56 12.92
N PRO A 142 4.17 -2.83 14.00
CA PRO A 142 5.13 -1.87 14.52
C PRO A 142 6.40 -1.88 13.66
N GLY A 143 6.82 -0.71 13.18
CA GLY A 143 8.22 -0.47 12.82
C GLY A 143 8.95 0.07 14.04
N ASN A 144 9.22 1.37 14.08
CA ASN A 144 9.88 2.01 15.22
C ASN A 144 8.93 2.72 16.21
N LYS A 145 9.49 3.10 17.36
CA LYS A 145 8.74 3.70 18.47
C LYS A 145 8.39 5.18 18.28
N TRP A 146 8.99 5.87 17.31
CA TRP A 146 8.89 7.32 17.16
C TRP A 146 7.68 7.77 16.34
N GLY A 147 7.35 9.06 16.48
CA GLY A 147 6.25 9.71 15.75
C GLY A 147 4.89 9.57 16.41
N ASP A 148 3.90 10.17 15.76
CA ASP A 148 2.49 10.22 16.17
C ASP A 148 1.62 9.65 15.04
N TRP A 149 0.49 9.04 15.41
CA TRP A 149 -0.51 8.60 14.44
C TRP A 149 -1.19 9.82 13.81
N LEU A 150 -1.29 9.84 12.48
CA LEU A 150 -1.91 10.96 11.75
C LEU A 150 -3.43 10.99 11.88
N GLY A 151 -4.02 9.87 12.26
CA GLY A 151 -5.46 9.70 12.43
C GLY A 151 -6.04 8.80 11.34
N PRO A 152 -7.16 8.10 11.64
CA PRO A 152 -7.68 7.07 10.77
C PRO A 152 -8.27 7.65 9.48
N SER A 153 -8.03 6.94 8.38
CA SER A 153 -8.66 7.16 7.08
C SER A 153 -9.40 5.88 6.68
N HIS A 154 -10.67 6.00 6.30
CA HIS A 154 -11.56 4.87 6.03
C HIS A 154 -12.15 4.93 4.63
N CYS A 155 -12.31 3.76 4.02
CA CYS A 155 -13.11 3.60 2.82
C CYS A 155 -14.57 4.00 3.10
N ARG A 156 -15.30 4.42 2.05
CA ARG A 156 -16.74 4.71 2.18
C ARG A 156 -17.50 3.43 2.57
N THR A 157 -18.68 3.60 3.16
CA THR A 157 -19.59 2.48 3.47
C THR A 157 -19.84 1.62 2.24
N GLY A 158 -19.68 0.30 2.38
CA GLY A 158 -19.85 -0.65 1.29
C GLY A 158 -18.60 -0.84 0.43
N MET A 159 -17.45 -0.33 0.85
CA MET A 159 -16.16 -0.52 0.17
C MET A 159 -15.13 -1.18 1.11
N ALA A 160 -14.12 -1.81 0.52
CA ALA A 160 -12.95 -2.33 1.22
C ALA A 160 -11.67 -2.01 0.44
N VAL A 161 -10.53 -2.07 1.12
CA VAL A 161 -9.22 -1.91 0.49
C VAL A 161 -9.01 -3.03 -0.53
N CYS A 162 -8.58 -2.68 -1.73
CA CYS A 162 -8.33 -3.60 -2.84
C CYS A 162 -7.01 -3.33 -3.57
N GLY A 163 -6.17 -2.43 -3.05
CA GLY A 163 -4.88 -2.11 -3.62
C GLY A 163 -4.18 -1.00 -2.86
N LEU A 164 -2.95 -0.70 -3.27
CA LEU A 164 -2.13 0.34 -2.68
C LEU A 164 -1.24 1.03 -3.70
N MET A 165 -0.84 2.26 -3.38
CA MET A 165 0.28 2.95 -3.99
C MET A 165 1.16 3.50 -2.87
N THR A 166 2.43 3.18 -2.89
CA THR A 166 3.42 3.64 -1.90
C THR A 166 4.26 4.77 -2.47
N ARG A 167 4.72 5.66 -1.59
CA ARG A 167 5.67 6.72 -1.90
C ARG A 167 7.00 6.36 -1.28
N VAL A 168 8.01 6.17 -2.11
CA VAL A 168 9.35 5.72 -1.69
C VAL A 168 10.37 6.66 -2.31
N ASP A 169 11.45 6.96 -1.61
CA ASP A 169 12.56 7.71 -2.18
C ASP A 169 13.42 6.83 -3.10
N GLU A 170 14.08 7.42 -4.08
CA GLU A 170 15.00 6.67 -4.94
C GLU A 170 16.31 6.40 -4.20
N ASP A 171 16.90 5.21 -4.40
CA ASP A 171 18.25 4.85 -3.92
C ASP A 171 19.26 5.93 -4.37
N GLN A 172 19.71 6.77 -3.43
CA GLN A 172 20.63 7.88 -3.72
C GLN A 172 22.09 7.39 -3.82
N GLY A 173 22.34 6.08 -3.74
CA GLY A 173 23.67 5.49 -3.79
C GLY A 173 24.46 5.70 -2.49
N THR A 174 25.77 5.45 -2.55
CA THR A 174 26.63 5.16 -1.38
C THR A 174 26.84 6.28 -0.34
N PHE A 175 26.27 7.47 -0.52
CA PHE A 175 26.55 8.66 0.30
C PHE A 175 25.32 9.50 0.65
N GLY A 176 24.11 9.06 0.32
CA GLY A 176 22.86 9.65 0.80
C GLY A 176 22.29 8.80 1.93
N ASP A 177 21.63 9.43 2.90
CA ASP A 177 20.74 8.68 3.79
C ASP A 177 19.64 8.07 2.91
N ASP A 178 19.67 6.74 2.77
CA ASP A 178 18.79 6.00 1.86
C ASP A 178 17.35 6.00 2.45
N THR A 179 16.51 6.92 2.00
CA THR A 179 15.21 7.17 2.66
C THR A 179 14.15 6.09 2.39
N ALA A 180 13.48 5.71 3.47
CA ALA A 180 12.40 4.72 3.60
C ALA A 180 11.04 5.11 2.96
N LEU A 181 10.03 4.23 3.08
CA LEU A 181 8.64 4.47 2.70
C LEU A 181 8.10 5.71 3.43
N ASN A 182 7.70 6.71 2.66
CA ASN A 182 7.36 8.04 3.14
C ASN A 182 5.86 8.25 3.30
N ASP A 183 5.06 7.63 2.44
CA ASP A 183 3.60 7.74 2.45
C ASP A 183 2.96 6.52 1.76
N VAL A 184 1.68 6.29 2.00
CA VAL A 184 0.87 5.27 1.33
C VAL A 184 -0.55 5.77 1.11
N ARG A 185 -1.13 5.42 -0.04
CA ARG A 185 -2.56 5.51 -0.29
C ARG A 185 -3.11 4.14 -0.57
N PHE A 186 -4.27 3.84 0.01
CA PHE A 186 -4.97 2.60 -0.25
C PHE A 186 -6.13 2.85 -1.21
N LEU A 187 -6.24 2.00 -2.23
CA LEU A 187 -7.36 1.99 -3.16
C LEU A 187 -8.54 1.26 -2.50
N CYS A 188 -9.70 1.89 -2.50
CA CYS A 188 -10.96 1.29 -2.07
C CYS A 188 -11.78 0.84 -3.28
N CYS A 189 -12.34 -0.37 -3.21
CA CYS A 189 -13.25 -0.91 -4.22
C CYS A 189 -14.61 -1.21 -3.59
N ASP A 190 -15.68 -1.08 -4.38
CA ASP A 190 -17.02 -1.47 -3.96
C ASP A 190 -17.10 -2.96 -3.64
N LEU A 191 -17.76 -3.30 -2.53
CA LEU A 191 -18.14 -4.65 -2.18
C LEU A 191 -19.37 -5.07 -3.00
N PRO A 192 -19.52 -6.37 -3.32
CA PRO A 192 -20.76 -6.85 -3.90
C PRO A 192 -21.93 -6.55 -2.96
N ALA A 193 -23.10 -6.20 -3.54
CA ALA A 193 -24.30 -5.99 -2.76
C ALA A 193 -24.64 -7.24 -1.92
N LYS A 194 -24.93 -7.06 -0.63
CA LYS A 194 -25.47 -8.12 0.21
C LYS A 194 -26.91 -8.37 -0.25
N GLU A 195 -27.17 -9.54 -0.84
CA GLU A 195 -28.54 -10.02 -1.14
C GLU A 195 -29.30 -10.39 0.15
#